data_AF-A0A6G6GNT2-F1
#
_entry.id   AF-A0A6G6GNT2-F1
#
_cell.length_a   1.000
_cell.length_b   1.000
_cell.length_c   1.000
_cell.angle_alpha   90.00
_cell.angle_beta   90.00
_cell.angle_gamma   90.00
#
_symmetry.space_group_name_H-M   'P 1'
#
loop_
_entity.id
_entity.type
_entity.pdbx_description
1 polymer ?
#
loop_
_entity_poly.entity_id
_entity_poly.type
_entity_poly.pdbx_seq_one_letter_code
_entity_poly.pdbx_strand_id
1 'polypeptide(L)'
;MTADKVTTFDVLVEIPKGSRNKYEYDFELKKIRYDRMIFSSMMYPADYGFVPETLALDGDPLDVLVLVTEPTFPGCVIEVKPIGVFHMADEKGPDEKVICVPVSDPIANNVSDLNQLNPHLIKEIEHFFQVYKDLEEKKVDVGGWGDVNEAKDIVAKCVDRFRASDVPVKDVSIR
;
A
#
# COMPACT_ATOMS: atom_id res chain seq x y z
N MET A 1 3.95 2.68 -19.34
CA MET A 1 2.56 2.96 -19.76
C MET A 1 2.31 4.43 -19.48
N THR A 2 1.55 5.17 -20.29
CA THR A 2 1.13 6.52 -19.91
C THR A 2 0.15 6.43 -18.73
N ALA A 3 0.31 7.28 -17.72
CA ALA A 3 -0.46 7.24 -16.46
C ALA A 3 -1.98 7.28 -16.64
N ASP A 4 -2.46 7.89 -17.74
CA ASP A 4 -3.88 7.89 -18.14
C ASP A 4 -4.50 6.50 -18.31
N LYS A 5 -3.71 5.42 -18.37
CA LYS A 5 -4.20 4.04 -18.56
C LYS A 5 -4.40 3.25 -17.26
N VAL A 6 -3.88 3.71 -16.12
CA VAL A 6 -4.03 2.96 -14.85
C VAL A 6 -5.39 3.32 -14.24
N THR A 7 -6.40 2.51 -14.55
CA THR A 7 -7.76 2.67 -14.00
C THR A 7 -7.99 1.78 -12.80
N THR A 8 -7.56 0.52 -12.87
CA THR A 8 -7.67 -0.48 -11.82
C THR A 8 -6.46 -1.42 -11.87
N PHE A 9 -6.18 -2.09 -10.75
CA PHE A 9 -5.14 -3.12 -10.65
C PHE A 9 -5.40 -4.05 -9.46
N ASP A 10 -4.73 -5.20 -9.45
CA ASP A 10 -4.81 -6.16 -8.35
C ASP A 10 -3.82 -5.78 -7.22
N VAL A 11 -4.25 -5.98 -5.98
CA VAL A 11 -3.42 -5.86 -4.78
C VAL A 11 -3.49 -7.19 -4.03
N LEU A 12 -2.34 -7.69 -3.58
CA LEU A 12 -2.31 -8.78 -2.61
C LEU A 12 -2.25 -8.17 -1.21
N VAL A 13 -3.28 -8.44 -0.40
CA VAL A 13 -3.37 -7.98 0.98
C VAL A 13 -2.46 -8.82 1.87
N GLU A 14 -1.59 -8.18 2.63
CA GLU A 14 -0.75 -8.82 3.63
C GLU A 14 -1.35 -8.64 5.03
N ILE A 15 -1.85 -7.44 5.33
CA ILE A 15 -2.27 -7.06 6.69
C ILE A 15 -3.70 -6.51 6.64
N PRO A 16 -4.68 -7.24 7.21
CA PRO A 16 -6.04 -6.74 7.31
C PRO A 16 -6.15 -5.53 8.23
N LYS A 17 -7.07 -4.62 7.93
CA LYS A 17 -7.52 -3.53 8.78
C LYS A 17 -7.80 -4.02 10.20
N GLY A 18 -7.29 -3.30 11.19
CA GLY A 18 -7.41 -3.65 12.60
C GLY A 18 -6.37 -4.66 13.09
N SER A 19 -5.48 -5.17 12.24
CA SER A 19 -4.38 -6.02 12.69
C SER A 19 -3.27 -5.20 13.35
N ARG A 20 -2.78 -5.68 14.49
CA ARG A 20 -1.51 -5.24 15.11
C ARG A 20 -0.31 -6.08 14.66
N ASN A 21 -0.57 -7.26 14.08
CA ASN A 21 0.48 -8.09 13.51
C ASN A 21 0.86 -7.55 12.14
N LYS A 22 2.15 -7.33 11.92
CA LYS A 22 2.74 -7.11 10.61
C LYS A 22 3.03 -8.47 9.99
N TYR A 23 2.31 -8.74 8.91
CA TYR A 23 2.56 -9.85 8.01
C TYR A 23 3.27 -9.32 6.77
N GLU A 24 3.91 -10.23 6.05
CA GLU A 24 4.49 -9.98 4.74
C GLU A 24 4.37 -11.24 3.88
N TYR A 25 4.35 -11.08 2.57
CA TYR A 25 4.43 -12.18 1.64
C TYR A 25 5.88 -12.63 1.49
N ASP A 26 6.14 -13.88 1.81
CA ASP A 26 7.42 -14.51 1.56
C ASP A 26 7.46 -15.05 0.12
N PHE A 27 8.26 -14.40 -0.72
CA PHE A 27 8.43 -14.75 -2.13
C PHE A 27 9.09 -16.12 -2.37
N GLU A 28 9.97 -16.57 -1.47
CA GLU A 28 10.61 -17.89 -1.58
C GLU A 28 9.64 -19.02 -1.21
N LEU A 29 8.92 -18.86 -0.09
CA LEU A 29 7.96 -19.86 0.41
C LEU A 29 6.59 -19.78 -0.26
N LYS A 30 6.29 -18.66 -0.93
CA LYS A 30 4.99 -18.33 -1.52
C LYS A 30 3.85 -18.37 -0.49
N LYS A 31 4.10 -17.79 0.69
CA LYS A 31 3.20 -17.84 1.85
C LYS A 31 3.19 -16.50 2.58
N ILE A 32 2.08 -16.23 3.28
CA ILE A 32 2.06 -15.17 4.28
C ILE A 32 2.93 -15.60 5.47
N ARG A 33 3.88 -14.75 5.81
CA ARG A 33 4.80 -14.90 6.94
C ARG A 33 4.46 -13.84 7.98
N TYR A 34 4.51 -14.25 9.24
CA TYR A 34 4.51 -13.31 10.35
C TYR A 34 5.92 -12.72 10.48
N ASP A 35 6.04 -11.42 10.26
CA ASP A 35 7.28 -10.67 10.49
C ASP A 35 7.40 -10.34 11.98
N ARG A 36 6.47 -9.52 12.47
CA ARG A 36 6.44 -9.10 13.88
C ARG A 36 5.08 -8.55 14.29
N MET A 37 4.92 -8.31 15.59
CA MET A 37 3.85 -7.49 16.12
C MET A 37 4.31 -6.03 16.13
N ILE A 38 3.45 -5.06 15.81
CA ILE A 38 3.79 -3.64 15.98
C ILE A 38 4.01 -3.37 17.47
N PHE A 39 5.14 -2.72 17.80
CA PHE A 39 5.57 -2.54 19.20
C PHE A 39 4.64 -1.56 19.93
N SER A 40 4.17 -0.51 19.24
CA SER A 40 3.13 0.41 19.70
C SER A 40 1.75 -0.26 19.77
N SER A 41 0.87 0.22 20.65
CA SER A 41 -0.52 -0.26 20.77
C SER A 41 -1.41 0.31 19.66
N MET A 42 -1.00 0.09 18.40
CA MET A 42 -1.67 0.57 17.20
C MET A 42 -2.03 -0.60 16.29
N MET A 43 -2.96 -0.35 15.37
CA MET A 43 -3.46 -1.30 14.39
C MET A 43 -3.51 -0.63 13.02
N TYR A 44 -3.31 -1.39 11.95
CA TYR A 44 -3.41 -0.85 10.59
C TYR A 44 -4.81 -0.25 10.35
N PRO A 45 -4.92 1.01 9.86
CA PRO A 45 -6.20 1.69 9.69
C PRO A 45 -7.01 1.19 8.48
N ALA A 46 -6.36 0.47 7.58
CA ALA A 46 -6.92 -0.08 6.35
C ALA A 46 -6.24 -1.41 6.03
N ASP A 47 -6.77 -2.14 5.04
CA ASP A 47 -6.04 -3.29 4.51
C ASP A 47 -4.75 -2.78 3.85
N TYR A 48 -3.66 -3.50 4.05
CA TYR A 48 -2.35 -3.14 3.56
C TYR A 48 -1.74 -4.30 2.80
N GLY A 49 -1.04 -3.99 1.72
CA GLY A 49 -0.27 -4.95 0.94
C GLY A 49 0.41 -4.27 -0.23
N PHE A 50 0.58 -4.99 -1.34
CA PHE A 50 1.33 -4.47 -2.47
C PHE A 50 0.71 -4.80 -3.83
N VAL A 51 1.12 -4.06 -4.86
CA VAL A 51 0.76 -4.33 -6.26
C VAL A 51 1.75 -5.34 -6.87
N PRO A 52 1.31 -6.54 -7.28
CA PRO A 52 2.17 -7.48 -8.00
C PRO A 52 2.73 -6.89 -9.29
N GLU A 53 3.91 -7.38 -9.73
CA GLU A 53 4.57 -6.91 -10.96
C GLU A 53 4.87 -5.40 -10.97
N THR A 54 5.21 -4.85 -9.81
CA THR A 54 5.71 -3.49 -9.66
C THR A 54 7.02 -3.49 -8.90
N LEU A 55 7.81 -2.43 -9.08
CA LEU A 55 9.07 -2.24 -8.38
C LEU A 55 9.15 -0.78 -7.96
N ALA A 56 9.18 -0.49 -6.66
CA ALA A 56 9.34 0.84 -6.09
C ALA A 56 10.82 1.27 -6.07
N LEU A 57 11.14 2.40 -5.45
CA LEU A 57 12.50 2.93 -5.41
C LEU A 57 13.40 2.27 -4.36
N ASP A 58 12.80 1.68 -3.33
CA ASP A 58 13.47 0.89 -2.29
C ASP A 58 13.80 -0.55 -2.73
N GLY A 59 13.28 -0.97 -3.90
CA GLY A 59 13.49 -2.30 -4.47
C GLY A 59 12.40 -3.31 -4.13
N ASP A 60 11.39 -2.93 -3.35
CA ASP A 60 10.25 -3.77 -3.00
C ASP A 60 9.06 -3.48 -3.95
N PRO A 61 8.03 -4.34 -4.01
CA PRO A 61 6.78 -4.03 -4.71
C PRO A 61 6.10 -2.80 -4.13
N LEU A 62 5.33 -2.08 -4.96
CA LEU A 62 4.66 -0.84 -4.54
C LEU A 62 3.59 -1.09 -3.48
N ASP A 63 3.75 -0.43 -2.33
CA ASP A 63 2.83 -0.49 -1.20
C ASP A 63 1.48 0.19 -1.47
N VAL A 64 0.42 -0.41 -0.92
CA VAL A 64 -0.96 0.06 -1.05
C VAL A 64 -1.72 -0.06 0.26
N LEU A 65 -2.50 0.98 0.59
CA LEU A 65 -3.58 0.93 1.57
C LEU A 65 -4.91 0.87 0.85
N VAL A 66 -5.73 -0.13 1.19
CA VAL A 66 -7.06 -0.31 0.61
C VAL A 66 -8.12 -0.03 1.66
N LEU A 67 -8.87 1.05 1.44
CA LEU A 67 -9.94 1.49 2.32
C LEU A 67 -11.18 0.60 2.11
N VAL A 68 -11.19 -0.53 2.82
CA VAL A 68 -12.28 -1.51 2.83
C VAL A 68 -13.33 -1.18 3.90
N THR A 69 -14.59 -1.48 3.60
CA THR A 69 -15.66 -1.41 4.62
C THR A 69 -15.41 -2.44 5.72
N GLU A 70 -15.28 -3.71 5.33
CA GLU A 70 -14.97 -4.84 6.20
C GLU A 70 -13.56 -5.37 5.88
N PRO A 71 -12.72 -5.69 6.89
CA PRO A 71 -11.38 -6.23 6.66
C PRO A 71 -11.42 -7.51 5.81
N THR A 72 -10.43 -7.69 4.93
CA THR A 72 -10.25 -8.96 4.21
C THR A 72 -9.44 -9.96 5.05
N PHE A 73 -8.54 -10.72 4.43
CA PHE A 73 -7.67 -11.69 5.07
C PHE A 73 -6.28 -11.70 4.38
N PRO A 74 -5.20 -12.09 5.09
CA PRO A 74 -3.87 -12.15 4.49
C PRO A 74 -3.82 -13.13 3.30
N GLY A 75 -3.24 -12.69 2.18
CA GLY A 75 -3.19 -13.41 0.91
C GLY A 75 -4.41 -13.22 0.02
N CYS A 76 -5.40 -12.42 0.42
CA CYS A 76 -6.52 -12.06 -0.44
C CYS A 76 -6.03 -11.16 -1.59
N VAL A 77 -6.45 -11.45 -2.82
CA VAL A 77 -6.23 -10.58 -3.98
C VAL A 77 -7.50 -9.80 -4.24
N ILE A 78 -7.37 -8.48 -4.34
CA ILE A 78 -8.49 -7.56 -4.55
C ILE A 78 -8.21 -6.61 -5.71
N GLU A 79 -9.20 -6.43 -6.60
CA GLU A 79 -9.15 -5.41 -7.63
C GLU A 79 -9.52 -4.05 -7.02
N VAL A 80 -8.64 -3.08 -7.19
CA VAL A 80 -8.77 -1.75 -6.61
C VAL A 80 -8.61 -0.66 -7.65
N LYS A 81 -9.03 0.56 -7.30
CA LYS A 81 -8.70 1.78 -8.02
C LYS A 81 -8.01 2.79 -7.08
N PRO A 82 -7.00 3.54 -7.56
CA PRO A 82 -6.33 4.54 -6.77
C PRO A 82 -7.22 5.79 -6.60
N ILE A 83 -7.08 6.46 -5.46
CA ILE A 83 -7.75 7.73 -5.14
C ILE A 83 -6.78 8.81 -4.63
N GLY A 84 -5.53 8.46 -4.37
CA GLY A 84 -4.46 9.37 -3.97
C GLY A 84 -3.22 8.60 -3.51
N VAL A 85 -2.24 9.32 -2.99
CA VAL A 85 -0.98 8.74 -2.48
C VAL A 85 -0.58 9.43 -1.18
N PHE A 86 -0.02 8.66 -0.25
CA PHE A 86 0.61 9.16 0.96
C PHE A 86 2.12 9.07 0.80
N HIS A 87 2.81 10.21 0.92
CA HIS A 87 4.27 10.27 0.83
C HIS A 87 4.86 10.10 2.22
N MET A 88 5.75 9.12 2.33
CA MET A 88 6.62 8.98 3.48
C MET A 88 8.00 8.51 3.02
N ALA A 89 8.98 8.69 3.90
CA ALA A 89 10.31 8.13 3.73
C ALA A 89 10.74 7.50 5.04
N ASP A 90 11.48 6.41 4.95
CA ASP A 90 12.16 5.81 6.09
C ASP A 90 13.67 5.69 5.83
N GLU A 91 14.37 4.94 6.67
CA GLU A 91 15.83 4.76 6.59
C GLU A 91 16.30 4.15 5.26
N LYS A 92 15.42 3.49 4.50
CA LYS A 92 15.72 2.91 3.18
C LYS A 92 15.49 3.88 2.02
N GLY A 93 14.80 5.00 2.24
CA GLY A 93 14.48 5.98 1.20
C GLY A 93 12.99 6.28 1.09
N PRO A 94 12.52 6.76 -0.09
CA PRO A 94 11.10 6.99 -0.35
C PRO A 94 10.29 5.70 -0.22
N ASP A 95 9.16 5.79 0.48
CA ASP A 95 8.22 4.70 0.79
C ASP A 95 6.78 5.19 0.54
N GLU A 96 6.46 5.52 -0.71
CA GLU A 96 5.12 6.01 -1.04
C GLU A 96 4.06 4.91 -0.92
N LYS A 97 2.91 5.25 -0.33
CA LYS A 97 1.78 4.33 -0.17
C LYS A 97 0.60 4.80 -0.99
N VAL A 98 0.25 4.02 -2.01
CA VAL A 98 -0.93 4.33 -2.84
C VAL A 98 -2.19 4.07 -2.03
N ILE A 99 -3.14 5.00 -2.09
CA ILE A 99 -4.42 4.89 -1.40
C ILE A 99 -5.46 4.46 -2.41
N CYS A 100 -6.15 3.38 -2.08
CA CYS A 100 -7.05 2.68 -2.98
C CYS A 100 -8.40 2.40 -2.33
N VAL A 101 -9.41 2.17 -3.16
CA VAL A 101 -10.70 1.58 -2.76
C VAL A 101 -11.00 0.35 -3.62
N PRO A 102 -11.69 -0.67 -3.09
CA PRO A 102 -12.11 -1.82 -3.88
C PRO A 102 -13.12 -1.42 -4.95
N VAL A 103 -12.99 -1.98 -6.16
CA VAL A 103 -13.93 -1.70 -7.27
C VAL A 103 -15.31 -2.29 -7.01
N SER A 104 -15.34 -3.46 -6.35
CA SER A 104 -16.56 -4.25 -6.11
C SER A 104 -17.24 -3.97 -4.77
N ASP A 105 -16.67 -3.13 -3.91
CA ASP A 105 -17.32 -2.71 -2.65
C ASP A 105 -18.32 -1.58 -2.94
N PRO A 106 -19.65 -1.80 -2.81
CA PRO A 106 -20.67 -0.81 -3.17
C PRO A 106 -20.66 0.44 -2.30
N ILE A 107 -20.00 0.40 -1.13
CA ILE A 107 -19.86 1.54 -0.22
C ILE A 107 -18.64 2.36 -0.63
N ALA A 108 -17.49 1.69 -0.83
CA ALA A 108 -16.22 2.36 -1.09
C ALA A 108 -16.03 2.77 -2.56
N ASN A 109 -16.60 2.05 -3.52
CA ASN A 109 -16.32 2.25 -4.95
C ASN A 109 -16.83 3.59 -5.53
N ASN A 110 -17.65 4.34 -4.80
CA ASN A 110 -18.10 5.68 -5.19
C ASN A 110 -17.04 6.76 -4.91
N VAL A 111 -16.04 6.45 -4.09
CA VAL A 111 -14.93 7.36 -3.78
C VAL A 111 -13.96 7.39 -4.97
N SER A 112 -13.51 8.57 -5.35
CA SER A 112 -12.63 8.81 -6.51
C SER A 112 -11.46 9.75 -6.21
N ASP A 113 -11.49 10.42 -5.05
CA ASP A 113 -10.46 11.35 -4.61
C ASP A 113 -10.41 11.37 -3.07
N LEU A 114 -9.23 11.64 -2.51
CA LEU A 114 -9.03 11.76 -1.06
C LEU A 114 -9.95 12.82 -0.42
N ASN A 115 -10.31 13.89 -1.15
CA ASN A 115 -11.17 14.95 -0.64
C ASN A 115 -12.62 14.50 -0.34
N GLN A 116 -13.02 13.32 -0.83
CA GLN A 116 -14.33 12.72 -0.59
C GLN A 116 -14.35 11.89 0.70
N LEU A 117 -13.20 11.66 1.32
CA LEU A 117 -13.06 10.92 2.57
C LEU A 117 -13.36 11.82 3.78
N ASN A 118 -13.66 11.18 4.91
CA ASN A 118 -13.68 11.88 6.18
C ASN A 118 -12.28 12.47 6.46
N PRO A 119 -12.14 13.80 6.65
CA PRO A 119 -10.84 14.42 6.92
C PRO A 119 -10.15 13.87 8.18
N HIS A 120 -10.90 13.29 9.13
CA HIS A 120 -10.30 12.63 10.28
C HIS A 120 -9.61 11.32 9.91
N LEU A 121 -10.15 10.55 8.96
CA LEU A 121 -9.53 9.30 8.49
C LEU A 121 -8.16 9.58 7.85
N ILE A 122 -8.04 10.66 7.09
CA ILE A 122 -6.75 11.11 6.52
C ILE A 122 -5.73 11.35 7.64
N LYS A 123 -6.14 12.05 8.71
CA LYS A 123 -5.27 12.29 9.87
C LYS A 123 -4.93 11.02 10.65
N GLU A 124 -5.86 10.08 10.77
CA GLU A 124 -5.62 8.79 11.42
C GLU A 124 -4.57 7.97 10.67
N ILE A 125 -4.65 7.92 9.34
CA ILE A 125 -3.66 7.24 8.50
C ILE A 125 -2.29 7.91 8.63
N GLU A 126 -2.24 9.23 8.49
CA GLU A 126 -1.00 10.01 8.64
C GLU A 126 -0.35 9.78 10.00
N HIS A 127 -1.14 9.88 11.07
CA HIS A 127 -0.66 9.68 12.43
C HIS A 127 -0.18 8.25 12.67
N PHE A 128 -0.86 7.24 12.12
CA PHE A 128 -0.41 5.85 12.20
C PHE A 128 1.01 5.70 11.64
N PHE A 129 1.26 6.12 10.40
CA PHE A 129 2.58 5.98 9.81
C PHE A 129 3.64 6.85 10.46
N GLN A 130 3.26 7.99 11.04
CA GLN A 130 4.17 8.86 11.77
C GLN A 130 4.74 8.22 13.04
N VAL A 131 3.99 7.37 13.75
CA VAL A 131 4.35 6.94 15.12
C VAL A 131 4.39 5.42 15.34
N TYR A 132 3.93 4.59 14.39
CA TYR A 132 3.86 3.13 14.60
C TYR A 132 5.22 2.47 14.85
N LYS A 133 6.30 3.09 14.36
CA LYS A 133 7.70 2.65 14.49
C LYS A 133 8.43 3.28 15.69
N ASP A 134 7.79 4.15 16.48
CA ASP A 134 8.45 4.88 17.59
C ASP A 134 9.09 3.94 18.62
N LEU A 135 8.37 2.90 19.03
CA LEU A 135 8.88 1.91 19.99
C LEU A 135 9.88 0.93 19.36
N GLU A 136 10.05 0.94 18.03
CA GLU A 136 11.17 0.28 17.35
C GLU A 136 12.42 1.18 17.26
N GLU A 137 12.38 2.39 17.81
CA GLU A 137 13.45 3.40 17.75
C GLU A 137 13.85 3.80 16.32
N LYS A 138 12.92 3.63 15.36
CA LYS A 138 13.12 4.00 13.95
C LYS A 138 12.44 5.31 13.62
N LYS A 139 13.09 6.12 12.80
CA LYS A 139 12.52 7.39 12.32
C LYS A 139 11.81 7.22 10.98
N VAL A 140 10.74 7.97 10.83
CA VAL A 140 9.94 8.11 9.62
C VAL A 140 9.74 9.59 9.36
N ASP A 141 9.82 9.99 8.09
CA ASP A 141 9.52 11.34 7.64
C ASP A 141 8.24 11.33 6.80
N VAL A 142 7.32 12.24 7.08
CA VAL A 142 6.01 12.30 6.42
C VAL A 142 6.01 13.46 5.43
N GLY A 143 5.87 13.14 4.15
CA GLY A 143 5.90 14.08 3.02
C GLY A 143 4.54 14.66 2.62
N GLY A 144 3.44 14.17 3.21
CA GLY A 144 2.08 14.64 2.95
C GLY A 144 1.32 13.79 1.92
N TRP A 145 0.35 14.40 1.24
CA TRP A 145 -0.62 13.70 0.39
C TRP A 145 -0.58 14.22 -1.05
N GLY A 146 -0.58 13.29 -2.00
CA GLY A 146 -0.71 13.54 -3.43
C GLY A 146 -2.08 13.11 -3.97
N ASP A 147 -2.44 13.62 -5.15
CA ASP A 147 -3.76 13.38 -5.76
C ASP A 147 -3.84 12.05 -6.52
N VAL A 148 -5.01 11.75 -7.08
CA VAL A 148 -5.25 10.52 -7.86
C VAL A 148 -4.39 10.43 -9.12
N ASN A 149 -3.99 11.55 -9.73
CA ASN A 149 -3.16 11.54 -10.93
C ASN A 149 -1.72 11.19 -10.58
N GLU A 150 -1.21 11.77 -9.49
CA GLU A 150 0.11 11.44 -8.95
C GLU A 150 0.19 9.96 -8.55
N ALA A 151 -0.86 9.43 -7.92
CA ALA A 151 -0.95 8.00 -7.60
C ALA A 151 -0.84 7.12 -8.86
N LYS A 152 -1.57 7.47 -9.93
CA LYS A 152 -1.51 6.74 -11.22
C LYS A 152 -0.13 6.84 -11.87
N ASP A 153 0.50 8.01 -11.82
CA ASP A 153 1.86 8.24 -12.30
C ASP A 153 2.85 7.33 -11.58
N ILE A 154 2.76 7.23 -10.25
CA ILE A 154 3.62 6.39 -9.41
C ILE A 154 3.44 4.91 -9.78
N VAL A 155 2.20 4.43 -9.86
CA VAL A 155 1.92 3.04 -10.27
C VAL A 155 2.50 2.76 -11.65
N ALA A 156 2.26 3.63 -12.63
CA ALA A 156 2.78 3.46 -13.99
C ALA A 156 4.31 3.41 -14.03
N LYS A 157 4.99 4.27 -13.27
CA LYS A 157 6.46 4.28 -13.13
C LYS A 157 6.97 2.98 -12.50
N CYS A 158 6.29 2.45 -11.48
CA CYS A 158 6.69 1.20 -10.83
C CYS A 158 6.50 -0.02 -11.72
N VAL A 159 5.43 -0.05 -12.52
CA VAL A 159 5.22 -1.08 -13.56
C VAL A 159 6.31 -1.02 -14.64
N ASP A 160 6.62 0.18 -15.14
CA ASP A 160 7.66 0.35 -16.16
C ASP A 160 9.05 -0.01 -15.61
N ARG A 161 9.32 0.33 -14.34
CA ARG A 161 10.56 -0.05 -13.64
C ARG A 161 10.68 -1.56 -13.50
N PHE A 162 9.64 -2.24 -13.05
CA PHE A 162 9.62 -3.71 -12.96
C PHE A 162 9.92 -4.37 -14.31
N ARG A 163 9.28 -3.90 -15.39
CA ARG A 163 9.46 -4.44 -16.75
C ARG A 163 10.86 -4.23 -17.32
N ALA A 164 11.52 -3.13 -16.93
CA ALA A 164 12.87 -2.81 -17.36
C ALA A 164 13.95 -3.40 -16.43
N SER A 165 13.56 -3.98 -15.30
CA SER A 165 14.48 -4.52 -14.32
C SER A 165 14.92 -5.95 -14.66
N ASP A 166 16.13 -6.29 -14.26
CA ASP A 166 16.64 -7.68 -14.28
C ASP A 166 16.28 -8.43 -12.99
N VAL A 167 15.43 -7.85 -12.12
CA VAL A 167 14.99 -8.50 -10.88
C VAL A 167 14.17 -9.74 -11.24
N PRO A 168 14.50 -10.94 -10.72
CA PRO A 168 13.73 -12.12 -11.02
C PRO A 168 12.27 -11.94 -10.57
N VAL A 169 11.31 -12.20 -11.48
CA VAL A 169 9.87 -12.04 -11.22
C VAL A 169 9.43 -12.72 -9.92
N LYS A 170 9.99 -13.91 -9.64
CA LYS A 170 9.70 -14.70 -8.45
C LYS A 170 10.05 -14.00 -7.12
N ASP A 171 10.91 -12.98 -7.14
CA ASP A 171 11.41 -12.31 -5.94
C ASP A 171 10.57 -11.08 -5.57
N VAL A 172 9.72 -10.59 -6.48
CA VAL A 172 8.92 -9.36 -6.29
C VAL A 172 7.50 -9.46 -6.87
N SER A 173 7.07 -10.66 -7.27
CA SER A 173 5.72 -10.91 -7.78
C SER A 173 5.19 -12.28 -7.37
N ILE A 174 3.87 -12.36 -7.23
CA ILE A 174 3.14 -13.59 -6.88
C ILE A 174 2.73 -14.41 -8.11
N ARG A 175 3.07 -13.95 -9.32
CA ARG A 175 2.75 -14.62 -10.59
C ARG A 175 3.87 -15.56 -11.05
#